data_AF-A0AAD8BDY5-F1
#
_entry.id   AF-A0AAD8BDY5-F1
#
_cell.length_a   1.000
_cell.length_b   1.000
_cell.length_c   1.000
_cell.angle_alpha   90.00
_cell.angle_beta   90.00
_cell.angle_gamma   90.00
#
_symmetry.space_group_name_H-M   'P 1'
#
loop_
_entity.id
_entity.type
_entity.pdbx_description
1 polymer ?
#
loop_
_entity_poly.entity_id
_entity_poly.type
_entity_poly.pdbx_seq_one_letter_code
_entity_poly.pdbx_strand_id
1 'polypeptide(L)'
;MFTKLVIIALAGLTAVLGFSTFRSRIPNGDRVPSPCPAGGIWGGVGHFNSSGGGPKNPFGEDFEAALFQWTVTLCKLDSDKDGKTNGDPNCIFTATGTTALGNPTGQPGICEPLNSAACKDQTVVCV
;
A
#
# COMPACT_ATOMS: atom_id res chain seq x y z
N MET A 1 13.41 -54.18 -24.02
CA MET A 1 12.28 -53.27 -24.29
C MET A 1 11.37 -53.39 -23.07
N PHE A 2 11.14 -52.43 -22.18
CA PHE A 2 11.03 -50.98 -22.29
C PHE A 2 11.42 -50.33 -20.94
N THR A 3 12.34 -49.36 -20.95
CA THR A 3 12.63 -48.54 -19.76
C THR A 3 11.56 -47.46 -19.65
N LYS A 4 10.72 -47.51 -18.62
CA LYS A 4 9.70 -46.47 -18.37
C LYS A 4 10.40 -45.23 -17.81
N LEU A 5 10.58 -44.20 -18.65
CA LEU A 5 10.91 -42.85 -18.20
C LEU A 5 9.67 -42.23 -17.55
N VAL A 6 9.68 -42.15 -16.21
CA VAL A 6 8.73 -41.34 -15.46
C VAL A 6 9.24 -39.91 -15.51
N ILE A 7 8.63 -39.07 -16.35
CA ILE A 7 8.89 -37.64 -16.37
C ILE A 7 8.16 -37.04 -15.17
N ILE A 8 8.89 -36.80 -14.08
CA ILE A 8 8.39 -36.01 -12.95
C ILE A 8 8.40 -34.56 -13.42
N ALA A 9 7.23 -34.05 -13.81
CA ALA A 9 7.03 -32.63 -14.08
C ALA A 9 7.17 -31.87 -12.77
N LEU A 10 8.34 -31.26 -12.54
CA LEU A 10 8.58 -30.34 -11.44
C LEU A 10 7.80 -29.05 -11.73
N ALA A 11 6.53 -29.01 -11.33
CA ALA A 11 5.74 -27.80 -11.30
C ALA A 11 6.44 -26.81 -10.34
N GLY A 12 7.14 -25.83 -10.91
CA GLY A 12 7.74 -24.74 -10.15
C GLY A 12 6.65 -24.00 -9.40
N LEU A 13 6.53 -24.28 -8.11
CA LEU A 13 5.71 -23.51 -7.19
C LEU A 13 6.38 -22.14 -7.04
N THR A 14 6.10 -21.21 -7.96
CA THR A 14 6.44 -19.80 -7.74
C THR A 14 5.56 -19.34 -6.58
N ALA A 15 6.07 -19.45 -5.36
CA ALA A 15 5.46 -18.79 -4.22
C ALA A 15 5.45 -17.29 -4.54
N VAL A 16 4.28 -16.79 -4.94
CA VAL A 16 4.05 -15.35 -5.05
C VAL A 16 4.06 -14.85 -3.62
N LEU A 17 5.24 -14.50 -3.10
CA LEU A 17 5.37 -13.76 -1.87
C LEU A 17 4.66 -12.43 -2.13
N GLY A 18 3.39 -12.35 -1.72
CA GLY A 18 2.59 -11.15 -1.88
C GLY A 18 3.36 -9.96 -1.32
N PHE A 19 3.23 -8.81 -1.97
CA PHE A 19 3.91 -7.55 -1.66
C PHE A 19 3.63 -6.97 -0.25
N SER A 20 3.11 -7.78 0.68
CA SER A 20 2.92 -7.51 2.10
C SER A 20 4.16 -6.91 2.78
N THR A 21 5.36 -7.32 2.38
CA THR A 21 6.62 -6.79 2.93
C THR A 21 6.87 -5.32 2.65
N PHE A 22 6.16 -4.71 1.70
CA PHE A 22 6.24 -3.27 1.47
C PHE A 22 5.50 -2.45 2.52
N ARG A 23 4.50 -3.03 3.21
CA ARG A 23 3.79 -2.34 4.30
C ARG A 23 4.71 -2.03 5.49
N SER A 24 5.72 -2.86 5.75
CA SER A 24 6.71 -2.56 6.80
C SER A 24 7.71 -1.46 6.40
N ARG A 25 7.68 -1.01 5.14
CA ARG A 25 8.57 0.04 4.64
C ARG A 25 7.90 1.42 4.60
N ILE A 26 6.68 1.58 5.10
CA ILE A 26 5.94 2.84 5.12
C ILE A 26 5.42 3.11 6.53
N PRO A 27 5.20 4.37 6.93
CA PRO A 27 4.72 4.69 8.26
C PRO A 27 3.33 4.09 8.48
N ASN A 28 3.12 3.51 9.66
CA ASN A 28 1.83 2.95 10.08
C ASN A 28 1.26 1.89 9.12
N GLY A 29 2.08 1.24 8.30
CA GLY A 29 1.60 0.41 7.19
C GLY A 29 0.70 -0.75 7.61
N ASP A 30 0.79 -1.23 8.85
CA ASP A 30 -0.05 -2.28 9.45
C ASP A 30 -1.38 -1.76 10.02
N ARG A 31 -1.54 -0.45 10.20
CA ARG A 31 -2.69 0.19 10.86
C ARG A 31 -3.25 1.42 10.14
N VAL A 32 -2.95 1.61 8.86
CA VAL A 32 -3.56 2.67 8.03
C VAL A 32 -5.08 2.52 8.07
N PRO A 33 -5.85 3.57 8.42
CA PRO A 33 -7.30 3.49 8.51
C PRO A 33 -7.93 3.31 7.13
N SER A 34 -9.00 2.54 7.07
CA SER A 34 -9.82 2.43 5.87
C SER A 34 -10.79 3.61 5.78
N PRO A 35 -10.83 4.35 4.66
CA PRO A 35 -11.80 5.41 4.44
C PRO A 35 -13.21 4.89 4.09
N CYS A 36 -13.38 3.56 3.99
CA CYS A 36 -14.67 2.94 3.73
C CYS A 36 -15.67 3.15 4.88
N PRO A 37 -16.99 3.15 4.63
CA PRO A 37 -17.99 3.34 5.68
C PRO A 37 -17.92 2.33 6.83
N ALA A 38 -17.49 1.10 6.56
CA ALA A 38 -17.30 0.07 7.58
C ALA A 38 -16.07 0.32 8.48
N GLY A 39 -15.19 1.25 8.11
CA GLY A 39 -13.93 1.51 8.77
C GLY A 39 -12.96 0.32 8.66
N GLY A 40 -12.10 0.16 9.66
CA GLY A 40 -11.09 -0.90 9.72
C GLY A 40 -9.72 -0.46 9.23
N ILE A 41 -8.87 -1.43 8.88
CA ILE A 41 -7.50 -1.21 8.41
C ILE A 41 -7.45 -1.41 6.90
N TRP A 42 -6.83 -0.45 6.20
CA TRP A 42 -6.55 -0.56 4.78
C TRP A 42 -5.30 -1.41 4.54
N GLY A 43 -5.52 -2.67 4.14
CA GLY A 43 -4.46 -3.65 3.92
C GLY A 43 -3.55 -3.34 2.72
N GLY A 44 -4.15 -2.89 1.63
CA GLY A 44 -3.50 -2.64 0.36
C GLY A 44 -3.11 -1.18 0.18
N VAL A 45 -2.20 -0.65 1.00
CA VAL A 45 -1.94 0.81 1.07
C VAL A 45 -1.63 1.44 -0.29
N GLY A 46 -0.87 0.77 -1.15
CA GLY A 46 -0.54 1.24 -2.51
C GLY A 46 -1.55 0.89 -3.60
N HIS A 47 -2.76 0.46 -3.26
CA HIS A 47 -3.78 0.00 -4.21
C HIS A 47 -5.15 0.60 -3.92
N PHE A 48 -5.99 0.66 -4.95
CA PHE A 48 -7.41 1.05 -4.80
C PHE A 48 -8.28 -0.01 -4.11
N ASN A 49 -7.80 -1.25 -4.01
CA ASN A 49 -8.45 -2.32 -3.28
C ASN A 49 -7.93 -2.41 -1.84
N SER A 50 -8.81 -2.40 -0.84
CA SER A 50 -8.43 -2.47 0.58
C SER A 50 -7.68 -3.75 0.93
N SER A 51 -7.86 -4.85 0.20
CA SER A 51 -7.07 -6.09 0.36
C SER A 51 -5.75 -6.09 -0.42
N GLY A 52 -5.49 -5.05 -1.23
CA GLY A 52 -4.34 -4.97 -2.13
C GLY A 52 -4.58 -5.63 -3.50
N GLY A 53 -3.53 -5.61 -4.33
CA GLY A 53 -3.62 -6.08 -5.71
C GLY A 53 -4.44 -5.17 -6.61
N GLY A 54 -4.58 -5.56 -7.89
CA GLY A 54 -5.22 -4.71 -8.89
C GLY A 54 -4.45 -3.41 -9.15
N PRO A 55 -5.11 -2.38 -9.70
CA PRO A 55 -4.48 -1.10 -10.00
C PRO A 55 -3.86 -0.45 -8.77
N LYS A 56 -2.68 0.16 -8.96
CA LYS A 56 -2.05 1.00 -7.94
C LYS A 56 -2.86 2.29 -7.78
N ASN A 57 -2.86 2.83 -6.57
CA ASN A 57 -3.33 4.19 -6.33
C ASN A 57 -2.17 5.18 -6.52
N PRO A 58 -2.40 6.51 -6.52
CA PRO A 58 -1.34 7.50 -6.72
C PRO A 58 -0.14 7.32 -5.77
N PHE A 59 -0.39 7.02 -4.49
CA PHE A 59 0.69 6.70 -3.55
C PHE A 59 1.51 5.48 -3.98
N GLY A 60 0.86 4.41 -4.44
CA GLY A 60 1.52 3.22 -4.94
C GLY A 60 2.39 3.50 -6.16
N GLU A 61 1.97 4.41 -7.04
CA GLU A 61 2.76 4.88 -8.19
C GLU A 61 3.98 5.69 -7.74
N ASP A 62 3.80 6.65 -6.83
CA ASP A 62 4.91 7.44 -6.28
C ASP A 62 5.89 6.59 -5.47
N PHE A 63 5.39 5.60 -4.73
CA PHE A 63 6.22 4.67 -3.98
C PHE A 63 7.02 3.74 -4.92
N GLU A 64 6.42 3.29 -6.02
CA GLU A 64 7.15 2.56 -7.07
C GLU A 64 8.21 3.45 -7.75
N ALA A 65 7.88 4.72 -8.05
CA ALA A 65 8.83 5.69 -8.59
C ALA A 65 10.00 5.95 -7.63
N ALA A 66 9.76 5.87 -6.32
CA ALA A 66 10.77 5.89 -5.27
C ALA A 66 11.48 4.53 -5.04
N LEU A 67 11.36 3.59 -5.98
CA LEU A 67 11.94 2.23 -5.91
C LEU A 67 11.53 1.45 -4.65
N PHE A 68 10.30 1.67 -4.18
CA PHE A 68 9.74 1.07 -2.96
C PHE A 68 10.54 1.41 -1.70
N GLN A 69 11.08 2.63 -1.64
CA GLN A 69 11.80 3.17 -0.49
C GLN A 69 11.03 4.35 0.12
N TRP A 70 10.97 4.39 1.45
CA TRP A 70 10.50 5.57 2.16
C TRP A 70 11.56 6.66 2.11
N THR A 71 11.28 7.72 1.36
CA THR A 71 12.16 8.87 1.22
C THR A 71 11.48 10.11 1.79
N VAL A 72 12.27 11.13 2.16
CA VAL A 72 11.73 12.43 2.59
C VAL A 72 10.91 13.07 1.47
N THR A 73 11.29 12.86 0.20
CA THR A 73 10.52 13.33 -0.95
C THR A 73 9.15 12.68 -0.97
N LEU A 74 9.08 11.34 -0.93
CA LEU A 74 7.80 10.62 -0.92
C LEU A 74 6.95 11.00 0.30
N CYS A 75 7.56 11.14 1.47
CA CYS A 75 6.88 11.54 2.69
C CYS A 75 6.15 12.88 2.53
N LYS A 76 6.78 13.87 1.91
CA LYS A 76 6.23 15.22 1.74
C LYS A 76 5.22 15.35 0.60
N LEU A 77 5.06 14.32 -0.23
CA LEU A 77 4.04 14.32 -1.26
C LEU A 77 2.65 14.17 -0.63
N ASP A 78 1.70 14.86 -1.26
CA ASP A 78 0.26 14.66 -1.14
C ASP A 78 -0.18 13.92 -2.41
N SER A 79 0.00 12.59 -2.40
CA SER A 79 -0.14 11.77 -3.60
C SER A 79 -1.59 11.71 -4.10
N ASP A 80 -2.56 11.72 -3.20
CA ASP A 80 -3.99 11.63 -3.52
C ASP A 80 -4.73 12.97 -3.55
N LYS A 81 -4.04 14.06 -3.25
CA LYS A 81 -4.51 15.46 -3.37
C LYS A 81 -5.65 15.78 -2.40
N ASP A 82 -5.64 15.15 -1.22
CA ASP A 82 -6.60 15.40 -0.14
C ASP A 82 -6.15 16.51 0.82
N GLY A 83 -4.95 17.08 0.59
CA GLY A 83 -4.36 18.12 1.41
C GLY A 83 -3.47 17.59 2.54
N LYS A 84 -3.22 16.27 2.62
CA LYS A 84 -2.34 15.65 3.62
C LYS A 84 -1.12 15.02 2.95
N THR A 85 -0.02 15.01 3.68
CA THR A 85 1.18 14.25 3.30
C THR A 85 0.97 12.75 3.49
N ASN A 86 1.83 11.91 2.88
CA ASN A 86 1.76 10.44 2.82
C ASN A 86 1.84 9.63 4.15
N GLY A 87 1.40 10.18 5.29
CA GLY A 87 1.15 9.43 6.54
C GLY A 87 2.18 9.63 7.66
N ASP A 88 3.20 10.47 7.45
CA ASP A 88 4.15 10.90 8.48
C ASP A 88 4.43 12.42 8.34
N PRO A 89 3.65 13.29 9.01
CA PRO A 89 3.74 14.74 8.83
C PRO A 89 5.11 15.35 9.12
N ASN A 90 5.94 14.67 9.91
CA ASN A 90 7.27 15.15 10.30
C ASN A 90 8.42 14.46 9.54
N CYS A 91 8.12 13.46 8.69
CA CYS A 91 9.11 12.68 7.95
C CYS A 91 10.24 12.11 8.81
N ILE A 92 9.88 11.54 9.97
CA ILE A 92 10.79 10.94 10.95
C ILE A 92 10.82 9.40 10.90
N PHE A 93 9.89 8.78 10.16
CA PHE A 93 9.86 7.34 9.97
C PHE A 93 11.08 6.86 9.18
N THR A 94 11.65 5.75 9.63
CA THR A 94 12.64 4.99 8.89
C THR A 94 12.30 3.51 8.99
N ALA A 95 12.41 2.77 7.88
CA ALA A 95 12.02 1.36 7.82
C ALA A 95 12.86 0.43 8.74
N THR A 96 14.01 0.92 9.22
CA THR A 96 14.91 0.20 10.14
C THR A 96 14.86 0.75 11.57
N GLY A 97 14.09 1.80 11.82
CA GLY A 97 14.07 2.52 13.10
C GLY A 97 12.99 2.03 14.06
N THR A 98 13.14 2.38 15.34
CA THR A 98 12.15 2.18 16.41
C THR A 98 11.29 3.43 16.65
N THR A 99 11.24 4.36 15.69
CA THR A 99 10.53 5.63 15.83
C THR A 99 9.08 5.40 16.22
N ALA A 100 8.68 5.88 17.40
CA ALA A 100 7.29 5.88 17.81
C ALA A 100 6.52 6.88 16.95
N LEU A 101 5.72 6.36 16.01
CA LEU A 101 4.84 7.18 15.19
C LEU A 101 3.54 7.50 15.94
N GLY A 102 3.04 8.71 15.74
CA GLY A 102 1.69 9.09 16.14
C GLY A 102 0.62 8.28 15.40
N ASN A 103 -0.65 8.62 15.63
CA ASN A 103 -1.74 7.99 14.89
C ASN A 103 -1.67 8.34 13.39
N PRO A 104 -2.01 7.41 12.49
CA PRO A 104 -2.11 7.71 11.07
C PRO A 104 -3.15 8.81 10.82
N THR A 105 -2.84 9.70 9.88
CA THR A 105 -3.67 10.88 9.55
C THR A 105 -4.67 10.62 8.42
N GLY A 106 -4.58 9.46 7.77
CA GLY A 106 -5.40 9.08 6.62
C GLY A 106 -4.73 7.99 5.77
N GLN A 107 -5.35 7.66 4.65
CA GLN A 107 -4.84 6.80 3.61
C GLN A 107 -4.04 7.66 2.60
N PRO A 108 -2.75 7.39 2.33
CA PRO A 108 -1.90 8.30 1.53
C PRO A 108 -2.21 8.34 0.02
N GLY A 109 -2.98 7.38 -0.48
CA GLY A 109 -3.29 7.19 -1.89
C GLY A 109 -4.78 7.18 -2.20
N ILE A 110 -5.64 7.46 -1.23
CA ILE A 110 -7.09 7.48 -1.42
C ILE A 110 -7.63 8.78 -0.84
N CYS A 111 -7.90 9.76 -1.72
CA CYS A 111 -8.48 11.05 -1.34
C CYS A 111 -9.63 10.93 -0.34
N GLU A 112 -9.51 11.61 0.80
CA GLU A 112 -10.50 11.60 1.86
C GLU A 112 -11.14 12.98 2.11
N PRO A 113 -12.42 13.03 2.52
CA PRO A 113 -13.33 11.90 2.68
C PRO A 113 -13.94 11.47 1.34
N LEU A 114 -14.22 10.17 1.17
CA LEU A 114 -14.73 9.58 -0.07
C LEU A 114 -16.04 10.20 -0.57
N ASN A 115 -16.84 10.80 0.31
CA ASN A 115 -18.11 11.43 -0.06
C ASN A 115 -17.97 12.94 -0.37
N SER A 116 -16.76 13.49 -0.30
CA SER A 116 -16.53 14.89 -0.68
C SER A 116 -16.66 15.08 -2.19
N ALA A 117 -17.03 16.29 -2.61
CA ALA A 117 -17.08 16.63 -4.02
C ALA A 117 -15.72 16.47 -4.73
N ALA A 118 -14.60 16.57 -4.00
CA ALA A 118 -13.25 16.42 -4.53
C ALA A 118 -12.81 14.96 -4.71
N CYS A 119 -13.28 14.04 -3.85
CA CYS A 119 -12.80 12.65 -3.82
C CYS A 119 -13.80 11.60 -4.33
N LYS A 120 -15.07 11.97 -4.55
CA LYS A 120 -16.15 11.00 -4.86
C LYS A 120 -15.99 10.17 -6.13
N ASP A 121 -15.15 10.58 -7.07
CA ASP A 121 -15.04 9.96 -8.41
C ASP A 121 -13.90 8.92 -8.50
N GLN A 122 -13.40 8.45 -7.35
CA GLN A 122 -12.35 7.42 -7.29
C GLN A 122 -12.91 6.00 -7.36
N THR A 123 -12.13 5.07 -7.94
CA THR A 123 -12.51 3.64 -8.07
C THR A 123 -12.10 2.82 -6.84
N VAL A 124 -12.43 3.29 -5.65
CA VAL A 124 -12.08 2.64 -4.37
C VAL A 124 -12.88 1.36 -4.19
N VAL A 125 -12.20 0.26 -3.89
CA VAL A 125 -12.84 -1.04 -3.62
C VAL A 125 -12.73 -1.35 -2.12
N CYS A 126 -13.87 -1.24 -1.46
CA CYS A 126 -14.07 -1.63 -0.06
C CYS A 126 -14.42 -3.12 0.00
N VAL A 127 -13.46 -3.96 0.41
CA VAL A 127 -13.70 -5.37 0.77
C VAL A 127 -13.63 -5.59 2.27
#